data_AF-A0A8B6Y0R9-F1
#
_entry.id   AF-A0A8B6Y0R9-F1
#
_cell.length_a   1.000
_cell.length_b   1.000
_cell.length_c   1.000
_cell.angle_alpha   90.00
_cell.angle_beta   90.00
_cell.angle_gamma   90.00
#
_symmetry.space_group_name_H-M   'P 1'
#
loop_
_entity.id
_entity.type
_entity.pdbx_description
1 polymer ?
#
loop_
_entity_poly.entity_id
_entity_poly.type
_entity_poly.pdbx_seq_one_letter_code
_entity_poly.pdbx_strand_id
1 'polypeptide(L)'
;MLESWEINAPRRHILFKDSAANMSLGSKLIQISSVHCAIHLLQLVIKDAVLSQILVIDLLAKARQIVGHFNHSSKACTEFKLLQQQQNENTPLLLVQDVPTRWDSAYLMLERLQKLKRAVQMYLADHNELPTFASNDWKLIENLLYVLKPFYELTNAMSSEICSLSTVVPNICTLQRFLSKTDQKDDAVQITKQLIKPLNKRFFSHDNLNITD
;
A
#
# COMPACT_ATOMS: atom_id res chain seq x y z
N MET A 1 -9.87 27.48 -16.21
CA MET A 1 -9.07 27.18 -15.01
C MET A 1 -7.61 27.55 -15.17
N LEU A 2 -6.84 27.07 -16.18
CA LEU A 2 -5.46 27.55 -16.37
C LEU A 2 -5.39 29.01 -16.88
N GLU A 3 -6.38 29.39 -17.68
CA GLU A 3 -6.53 30.76 -18.22
C GLU A 3 -6.78 31.80 -17.12
N SER A 4 -7.45 31.45 -16.03
CA SER A 4 -7.66 32.36 -14.90
C SER A 4 -6.38 32.64 -14.10
N TRP A 5 -5.31 31.90 -14.38
CA TRP A 5 -3.97 32.09 -13.82
C TRP A 5 -2.97 32.53 -14.91
N GLU A 6 -3.45 32.91 -16.10
CA GLU A 6 -2.62 33.35 -17.24
C GLU A 6 -1.57 32.31 -17.68
N ILE A 7 -1.89 31.02 -17.50
CA ILE A 7 -1.07 29.88 -17.94
C ILE A 7 -1.52 29.44 -19.34
N ASN A 8 -1.04 30.18 -20.35
CA ASN A 8 -1.33 29.93 -21.76
C ASN A 8 -0.56 28.72 -22.31
N ALA A 9 -0.95 28.22 -23.49
CA ALA A 9 -0.38 27.02 -24.11
C ALA A 9 1.17 26.92 -24.11
N PRO A 10 1.94 27.98 -24.40
CA PRO A 10 3.40 27.92 -24.41
C PRO A 10 4.03 27.69 -23.04
N ARG A 11 3.30 28.00 -21.95
CA ARG A 11 3.75 27.83 -20.55
C ARG A 11 3.39 26.45 -20.00
N ARG A 12 2.75 25.59 -20.80
CA ARG A 12 2.32 24.24 -20.42
C ARG A 12 3.32 23.24 -20.97
N HIS A 13 4.13 22.68 -20.08
CA HIS A 13 5.18 21.72 -20.48
C HIS A 13 4.70 20.28 -20.33
N ILE A 14 4.36 19.88 -19.11
CA ILE A 14 3.99 18.50 -18.80
C ILE A 14 2.94 18.45 -17.71
N LEU A 15 1.99 17.55 -17.85
CA LEU A 15 0.97 17.28 -16.85
C LEU A 15 1.26 15.95 -16.16
N PHE A 16 1.53 15.98 -14.86
CA PHE A 16 1.51 14.78 -14.03
C PHE A 16 0.07 14.45 -13.63
N LYS A 17 -0.36 13.23 -13.93
CA LYS A 17 -1.74 12.79 -13.65
C LYS A 17 -1.78 11.42 -13.01
N ASP A 18 -2.85 11.15 -12.27
CA ASP A 18 -3.22 9.79 -11.95
C ASP A 18 -3.75 9.05 -13.21
N SER A 19 -4.06 7.77 -13.07
CA SER A 19 -4.57 6.97 -14.18
C SER A 19 -6.10 6.93 -14.24
N ALA A 20 -6.80 7.83 -13.53
CA ALA A 20 -8.26 7.89 -13.58
C ALA A 20 -8.73 8.30 -14.99
N ALA A 21 -9.88 7.75 -15.40
CA ALA A 21 -10.44 7.99 -16.72
C ALA A 21 -10.65 9.48 -17.01
N ASN A 22 -11.20 10.22 -16.04
CA ASN A 22 -11.46 11.65 -16.17
C ASN A 22 -10.16 12.46 -16.32
N MET A 23 -9.09 12.10 -15.60
CA MET A 23 -7.79 12.75 -15.72
C MET A 23 -7.13 12.45 -17.08
N SER A 24 -7.34 11.24 -17.60
CA SER A 24 -6.82 10.86 -18.92
C SER A 24 -7.58 11.48 -20.07
N LEU A 25 -8.89 11.70 -19.93
CA LEU A 25 -9.68 12.46 -20.90
C LEU A 25 -9.33 13.95 -20.83
N GLY A 26 -9.23 14.51 -19.62
CA GLY A 26 -8.84 15.91 -19.40
C GLY A 26 -7.49 16.25 -20.02
N SER A 27 -6.48 15.39 -19.87
CA SER A 27 -5.16 15.62 -20.47
C SER A 27 -5.22 15.69 -22.00
N LYS A 28 -6.04 14.84 -22.63
CA LYS A 28 -6.26 14.83 -24.09
C LYS A 28 -7.01 16.08 -24.55
N LEU A 29 -8.06 16.49 -23.83
CA LEU A 29 -8.86 17.67 -24.17
C LEU A 29 -8.05 18.96 -24.11
N ILE A 30 -7.13 19.08 -23.14
CA ILE A 30 -6.29 20.28 -22.98
C ILE A 30 -5.05 20.23 -23.90
N GLN A 31 -4.83 19.11 -24.60
CA GLN A 31 -3.69 18.89 -25.51
C GLN A 31 -2.33 19.16 -24.84
N ILE A 32 -2.16 18.69 -23.61
CA ILE A 32 -0.88 18.79 -22.88
C ILE A 32 -0.26 17.40 -22.81
N SER A 33 1.03 17.31 -23.14
CA SER A 33 1.83 16.10 -22.89
C SER A 33 1.72 15.69 -21.42
N SER A 34 1.40 14.42 -21.16
CA SER A 34 1.10 13.97 -19.81
C SER A 34 1.87 12.71 -19.44
N VAL A 35 2.33 12.65 -18.20
CA VAL A 35 3.02 11.51 -17.61
C VAL A 35 2.20 10.99 -16.43
N HIS A 36 2.16 9.67 -16.29
CA HIS A 36 1.49 9.04 -15.16
C HIS A 36 2.33 9.18 -13.87
N CYS A 37 1.65 9.48 -12.77
CA CYS A 37 2.27 9.50 -11.45
C CYS A 37 2.76 8.10 -11.08
N ALA A 38 4.07 7.97 -10.83
CA ALA A 38 4.70 6.69 -10.49
C ALA A 38 4.15 6.06 -9.20
N ILE A 39 3.86 6.87 -8.17
CA ILE A 39 3.22 6.40 -6.93
C ILE A 39 1.83 5.81 -7.24
N HIS A 40 1.06 6.48 -8.09
CA HIS A 40 -0.25 5.97 -8.49
C HIS A 40 -0.13 4.68 -9.31
N LEU A 41 0.87 4.55 -10.17
CA LEU A 41 1.13 3.29 -10.87
C LEU A 41 1.51 2.17 -9.89
N LEU A 42 2.35 2.42 -8.88
CA LEU A 42 2.66 1.44 -7.83
C LEU A 42 1.42 1.03 -7.03
N GLN A 43 0.56 1.99 -6.68
CA GLN A 43 -0.74 1.72 -6.06
C GLN A 43 -1.57 0.75 -6.90
N LEU A 44 -1.62 0.92 -8.22
CA LEU A 44 -2.33 0.02 -9.11
C LEU A 44 -1.67 -1.36 -9.22
N VAL A 45 -0.32 -1.42 -9.26
CA VAL A 45 0.41 -2.70 -9.22
C VAL A 45 -0.01 -3.52 -8.01
N ILE A 46 0.02 -2.92 -6.81
CA ILE A 46 -0.26 -3.63 -5.55
C ILE A 46 -1.74 -3.98 -5.44
N LYS A 47 -2.62 -3.06 -5.84
CA LYS A 47 -4.07 -3.32 -5.83
C LYS A 47 -4.43 -4.52 -6.71
N ASP A 48 -3.94 -4.55 -7.95
CA ASP A 48 -4.28 -5.59 -8.92
C ASP A 48 -3.59 -6.92 -8.57
N ALA A 49 -2.32 -6.87 -8.15
CA ALA A 49 -1.53 -8.07 -7.91
C ALA A 49 -1.80 -8.73 -6.56
N VAL A 50 -2.04 -7.93 -5.51
CA VAL A 50 -2.04 -8.40 -4.11
C VAL A 50 -3.41 -8.20 -3.47
N LEU A 51 -3.92 -6.97 -3.46
CA LEU A 51 -5.16 -6.67 -2.71
C LEU A 51 -6.43 -7.23 -3.37
N SER A 52 -6.34 -7.66 -4.64
CA SER A 52 -7.44 -8.30 -5.36
C SER A 52 -7.47 -9.83 -5.16
N GLN A 53 -6.52 -10.40 -4.41
CA GLN A 53 -6.52 -11.84 -4.10
C GLN A 53 -7.52 -12.15 -2.99
N ILE A 54 -8.33 -13.20 -3.19
CA ILE A 54 -9.39 -13.61 -2.27
C ILE A 54 -8.85 -13.78 -0.83
N LEU A 55 -7.74 -14.50 -0.67
CA LEU A 55 -7.13 -14.71 0.65
C LEU A 55 -6.73 -13.40 1.34
N VAL A 56 -6.24 -12.42 0.58
CA VAL A 56 -5.85 -11.10 1.12
C VAL A 56 -7.08 -10.25 1.43
N ILE A 57 -8.13 -10.33 0.60
CA ILE A 57 -9.41 -9.67 0.85
C ILE A 57 -10.03 -10.16 2.16
N ASP A 58 -10.10 -11.47 2.36
CA ASP A 58 -10.65 -12.09 3.56
C ASP A 58 -9.84 -11.74 4.80
N LEU A 59 -8.50 -11.79 4.70
CA LEU A 59 -7.60 -11.37 5.77
C LEU A 59 -7.83 -9.90 6.16
N LEU A 60 -7.91 -9.00 5.18
CA LEU A 60 -8.14 -7.58 5.42
C LEU A 60 -9.54 -7.31 5.99
N ALA A 61 -10.56 -8.07 5.60
CA ALA A 61 -11.89 -7.97 6.19
C ALA A 61 -11.88 -8.31 7.68
N LYS A 62 -11.22 -9.42 8.07
CA LYS A 62 -11.01 -9.77 9.49
C LYS A 62 -10.26 -8.67 10.23
N ALA A 63 -9.15 -8.18 9.64
CA ALA A 63 -8.35 -7.11 10.23
C ALA A 63 -9.17 -5.84 10.48
N ARG A 64 -9.97 -5.41 9.50
CA ARG A 64 -10.85 -4.24 9.64
C ARG A 64 -11.90 -4.41 10.72
N GLN A 65 -12.49 -5.61 10.85
CA GLN A 65 -13.47 -5.88 11.89
C GLN A 65 -12.84 -5.79 13.29
N ILE A 66 -11.67 -6.39 13.47
CA ILE A 66 -10.92 -6.33 14.74
C ILE A 66 -10.53 -4.90 15.06
N VAL A 67 -9.89 -4.19 14.13
CA VAL A 67 -9.44 -2.81 14.36
C VAL A 67 -10.63 -1.86 14.58
N GLY A 68 -11.70 -2.03 13.82
CA GLY A 68 -12.94 -1.26 13.95
C GLY A 68 -13.56 -1.40 15.34
N HIS A 69 -13.55 -2.60 15.92
CA HIS A 69 -14.02 -2.82 17.30
C HIS A 69 -13.31 -1.91 18.32
N PHE A 70 -11.98 -1.82 18.24
CA PHE A 70 -11.22 -0.95 19.14
C PHE A 70 -11.50 0.53 18.88
N ASN A 71 -11.67 0.94 17.63
CA ASN A 71 -11.98 2.34 17.29
C ASN A 71 -13.36 2.78 17.79
N HIS A 72 -14.30 1.85 17.96
CA HIS A 72 -15.66 2.14 18.43
C HIS A 72 -15.87 1.91 19.93
N SER A 73 -14.94 1.23 20.61
CA SER A 73 -15.10 0.86 22.03
C SER A 73 -13.96 1.39 22.89
N SER A 74 -14.25 2.42 23.68
CA SER A 74 -13.32 2.95 24.69
C SER A 74 -12.97 1.93 25.76
N LYS A 75 -13.92 1.05 26.11
CA LYS A 75 -13.70 -0.09 27.02
C LYS A 75 -12.68 -1.06 26.43
N ALA A 76 -12.86 -1.48 25.17
CA ALA A 76 -11.93 -2.37 24.48
C ALA A 76 -10.53 -1.75 24.39
N CYS A 77 -10.43 -0.45 24.06
CA CYS A 77 -9.16 0.28 24.08
C CYS A 77 -8.48 0.27 25.45
N THR A 78 -9.25 0.38 26.53
CA THR A 78 -8.72 0.42 27.90
C THR A 78 -8.17 -0.95 28.30
N GLU A 79 -8.96 -1.99 28.05
CA GLU A 79 -8.55 -3.38 28.28
C GLU A 79 -7.32 -3.77 27.45
N PHE A 80 -7.29 -3.39 26.17
CA PHE A 80 -6.15 -3.64 25.30
C PHE A 80 -4.87 -2.94 25.76
N LYS A 81 -4.97 -1.73 26.32
CA LYS A 81 -3.83 -1.04 26.94
C LYS A 81 -3.32 -1.79 28.17
N LEU A 82 -4.21 -2.31 29.02
CA LEU A 82 -3.83 -3.11 30.18
C LEU A 82 -3.11 -4.40 29.75
N LEU A 83 -3.63 -5.08 28.72
CA LEU A 83 -2.98 -6.26 28.14
C LEU A 83 -1.56 -5.92 27.66
N GLN A 84 -1.35 -4.81 26.95
CA GLN A 84 -0.01 -4.38 26.52
C GLN A 84 0.93 -4.08 27.70
N GLN A 85 0.44 -3.43 28.76
CA GLN A 85 1.24 -3.14 29.96
C GLN A 85 1.69 -4.42 30.67
N GLN A 86 0.85 -5.45 30.72
CA GLN A 86 1.24 -6.78 31.23
C GLN A 86 2.36 -7.44 30.41
N GLN A 87 2.63 -6.92 29.21
CA GLN A 87 3.72 -7.39 28.34
C GLN A 87 5.01 -6.60 28.50
N ASN A 88 5.11 -5.72 29.50
CA ASN A 88 6.22 -4.77 29.69
C ASN A 88 6.41 -3.80 28.51
N GLU A 89 5.34 -3.50 27.78
CA GLU A 89 5.35 -2.44 26.78
C GLU A 89 5.22 -1.08 27.47
N ASN A 90 6.33 -0.32 27.50
CA ASN A 90 6.41 0.98 28.19
C ASN A 90 5.46 2.03 27.60
N THR A 91 4.99 1.85 26.37
CA THR A 91 4.08 2.78 25.69
C THR A 91 3.03 2.01 24.90
N PRO A 92 1.81 1.84 25.45
CA PRO A 92 0.72 1.19 24.75
C PRO A 92 0.38 1.90 23.45
N LEU A 93 0.26 1.12 22.38
CA LEU A 93 -0.05 1.58 21.04
C LEU A 93 -1.52 1.30 20.70
N LEU A 94 -2.11 2.20 19.93
CA LEU A 94 -3.42 1.96 19.30
C LEU A 94 -3.24 1.13 18.03
N LEU A 95 -4.29 0.39 17.65
CA LEU A 95 -4.37 -0.17 16.31
C LEU A 95 -4.62 0.94 15.28
N VAL A 96 -4.26 0.67 14.02
CA VAL A 96 -4.37 1.63 12.91
C VAL A 96 -5.38 1.08 11.92
N GLN A 97 -6.40 1.87 11.60
CA GLN A 97 -7.40 1.51 10.59
C GLN A 97 -6.89 1.86 9.19
N ASP A 98 -7.16 0.98 8.23
CA ASP A 98 -6.84 1.25 6.84
C ASP A 98 -7.87 2.19 6.18
N VAL A 99 -7.42 2.84 5.12
CA VAL A 99 -8.23 3.61 4.18
C VAL A 99 -8.28 2.79 2.89
N PRO A 100 -9.40 2.12 2.55
CA PRO A 100 -9.44 1.12 1.48
C PRO A 100 -8.95 1.60 0.10
N THR A 101 -8.95 2.91 -0.14
CA THR A 101 -8.49 3.52 -1.40
C THR A 101 -6.97 3.61 -1.53
N ARG A 102 -6.20 3.46 -0.44
CA ARG A 102 -4.74 3.54 -0.44
C ARG A 102 -4.09 2.29 0.15
N TRP A 103 -3.20 1.68 -0.62
CA TRP A 103 -2.59 0.38 -0.26
C TRP A 103 -1.66 0.50 0.97
N ASP A 104 -1.02 1.66 1.14
CA ASP A 104 -0.08 1.94 2.22
C ASP A 104 -0.75 1.89 3.61
N SER A 105 -2.00 2.34 3.70
CA SER A 105 -2.79 2.26 4.93
C SER A 105 -3.11 0.81 5.33
N ALA A 106 -3.35 -0.08 4.35
CA ALA A 106 -3.54 -1.50 4.61
C ALA A 106 -2.23 -2.15 5.10
N TYR A 107 -1.09 -1.79 4.49
CA TYR A 107 0.23 -2.20 4.98
C TYR A 107 0.45 -1.77 6.44
N LEU A 108 0.19 -0.50 6.77
CA LEU A 108 0.36 0.03 8.12
C LEU A 108 -0.56 -0.62 9.17
N MET A 109 -1.82 -0.92 8.79
CA MET A 109 -2.74 -1.67 9.64
C MET A 109 -2.19 -3.06 9.96
N LEU A 110 -1.76 -3.81 8.92
CA LEU A 110 -1.18 -5.14 9.10
C LEU A 110 0.13 -5.11 9.89
N GLU A 111 0.98 -4.10 9.67
CA GLU A 111 2.24 -3.91 10.40
C GLU A 111 1.97 -3.68 11.89
N ARG A 112 0.98 -2.84 12.20
CA ARG A 112 0.56 -2.58 13.59
C ARG A 112 -0.04 -3.82 14.24
N LEU A 113 -0.88 -4.57 13.52
CA LEU A 113 -1.44 -5.83 14.01
C LEU A 113 -0.34 -6.86 14.31
N GLN A 114 0.64 -7.01 13.42
CA GLN A 114 1.77 -7.90 13.62
C GLN A 114 2.61 -7.48 14.84
N LYS A 115 2.88 -6.17 14.99
CA LYS A 115 3.61 -5.63 16.14
C LYS A 115 2.90 -5.91 17.46
N LEU A 116 1.57 -5.82 17.49
CA LEU A 116 0.76 -6.05 18.68
C LEU A 116 0.16 -7.47 18.75
N LYS A 117 0.69 -8.41 17.96
CA LYS A 117 0.12 -9.76 17.77
C LYS A 117 -0.23 -10.44 19.09
N ARG A 118 0.68 -10.43 20.06
CA ARG A 118 0.47 -11.12 21.34
C ARG A 118 -0.69 -10.51 22.14
N ALA A 119 -0.75 -9.18 22.24
CA ALA A 119 -1.85 -8.49 22.90
C ALA A 119 -3.19 -8.71 22.18
N VAL A 120 -3.18 -8.70 20.84
CA VAL A 120 -4.38 -8.98 20.01
C VAL A 120 -4.87 -10.41 20.26
N GLN A 121 -3.98 -11.40 20.25
CA GLN A 121 -4.34 -12.80 20.50
C GLN A 121 -4.92 -13.02 21.90
N MET A 122 -4.35 -12.37 22.93
CA MET A 122 -4.90 -12.43 24.28
C MET A 122 -6.29 -11.81 24.36
N TYR A 123 -6.47 -10.62 23.79
CA TYR A 123 -7.78 -9.95 23.79
C TYR A 123 -8.85 -10.80 23.11
N LEU A 124 -8.55 -11.36 21.93
CA LEU A 124 -9.50 -12.17 21.16
C LEU A 124 -9.81 -13.52 21.84
N ALA A 125 -8.95 -14.03 22.71
CA ALA A 125 -9.22 -15.27 23.46
C ALA A 125 -10.40 -15.10 24.44
N ASP A 126 -10.62 -13.88 24.92
CA ASP A 126 -11.71 -13.53 25.84
C ASP A 126 -12.96 -12.96 25.13
N HIS A 127 -12.90 -12.76 23.79
CA HIS A 127 -13.93 -12.10 22.98
C HIS A 127 -14.31 -12.93 21.74
N ASN A 128 -15.10 -13.99 21.96
CA ASN A 128 -15.47 -14.97 20.93
C ASN A 128 -16.39 -14.42 19.81
N GLU A 129 -17.00 -13.27 20.01
CA GLU A 129 -17.83 -12.59 19.02
C GLU A 129 -17.02 -11.94 17.89
N LEU A 130 -15.72 -11.72 18.10
CA LEU A 130 -14.81 -11.16 17.11
C LEU A 130 -14.16 -12.27 16.28
N PRO A 131 -13.83 -12.01 15.01
CA PRO A 131 -13.06 -12.97 14.23
C PRO A 131 -11.66 -13.15 14.83
N THR A 132 -11.14 -14.37 14.73
CA THR A 132 -9.78 -14.69 15.15
C THR A 132 -8.87 -14.89 13.95
N PHE A 133 -7.58 -14.64 14.14
CA PHE A 133 -6.56 -14.95 13.15
C PHE A 133 -5.97 -16.34 13.42
N ALA A 134 -6.10 -17.23 12.44
CA ALA A 134 -5.45 -18.53 12.44
C ALA A 134 -3.93 -18.38 12.23
N SER A 135 -3.17 -19.46 12.50
CA SER A 135 -1.71 -19.47 12.26
C SER A 135 -1.35 -19.08 10.81
N ASN A 136 -2.14 -19.53 9.83
CA ASN A 136 -1.95 -19.21 8.43
C ASN A 136 -2.27 -17.74 8.11
N ASP A 137 -3.22 -17.11 8.80
CA ASP A 137 -3.50 -15.68 8.65
C ASP A 137 -2.27 -14.87 9.09
N TRP A 138 -1.69 -15.19 10.25
CA TRP A 138 -0.46 -14.53 10.73
C TRP A 138 0.73 -14.77 9.83
N LYS A 139 0.87 -15.97 9.25
CA LYS A 139 1.93 -16.25 8.28
C LYS A 139 1.74 -15.44 6.99
N LEU A 140 0.51 -15.31 6.52
CA LEU A 140 0.19 -14.47 5.36
C LEU A 140 0.49 -12.99 5.66
N ILE A 141 0.17 -12.49 6.85
CA ILE A 141 0.53 -11.12 7.28
C ILE A 141 2.05 -10.92 7.22
N GLU A 142 2.82 -11.85 7.78
CA GLU A 142 4.29 -11.79 7.77
C GLU A 142 4.84 -11.72 6.33
N ASN A 143 4.34 -12.58 5.45
CA ASN A 143 4.76 -12.62 4.04
C ASN A 143 4.37 -11.34 3.29
N LEU A 144 3.16 -10.83 3.52
CA LEU A 144 2.72 -9.56 2.93
C LEU A 144 3.60 -8.40 3.39
N LEU A 145 3.90 -8.31 4.69
CA LEU A 145 4.76 -7.26 5.23
C LEU A 145 6.17 -7.35 4.66
N TYR A 146 6.74 -8.56 4.57
CA TYR A 146 8.05 -8.76 3.98
C TYR A 146 8.11 -8.29 2.51
N VAL A 147 7.15 -8.71 1.69
CA VAL A 147 7.13 -8.40 0.25
C VAL A 147 6.80 -6.93 -0.02
N LEU A 148 5.87 -6.34 0.74
CA LEU A 148 5.38 -4.98 0.50
C LEU A 148 6.22 -3.89 1.17
N LYS A 149 7.05 -4.22 2.17
CA LYS A 149 7.93 -3.25 2.83
C LYS A 149 8.77 -2.39 1.87
N PRO A 150 9.51 -2.95 0.89
CA PRO A 150 10.29 -2.12 -0.03
C PRO A 150 9.40 -1.24 -0.92
N PHE A 151 8.19 -1.67 -1.25
CA PHE A 151 7.23 -0.81 -1.96
C PHE A 151 6.78 0.36 -1.09
N TYR A 152 6.62 0.13 0.21
CA TYR A 152 6.11 1.13 1.15
C TYR A 152 7.17 2.20 1.38
N GLU A 153 8.41 1.78 1.67
CA GLU A 153 9.55 2.67 1.85
C GLU A 153 9.79 3.54 0.62
N LEU A 154 9.75 2.96 -0.59
CA LEU A 154 9.92 3.71 -1.83
C LEU A 154 8.74 4.63 -2.13
N THR A 155 7.50 4.18 -1.89
CA THR A 155 6.32 5.04 -2.07
C THR A 155 6.37 6.23 -1.13
N ASN A 156 6.74 6.02 0.13
CA ASN A 156 6.89 7.08 1.11
C ASN A 156 8.02 8.05 0.72
N ALA A 157 9.19 7.55 0.31
CA ALA A 157 10.29 8.38 -0.17
C ALA A 157 9.90 9.21 -1.41
N MET A 158 9.18 8.60 -2.35
CA MET A 158 8.71 9.27 -3.56
C MET A 158 7.58 10.26 -3.32
N SER A 159 6.83 10.12 -2.22
CA SER A 159 5.75 11.04 -1.86
C SER A 159 6.23 12.39 -1.31
N SER A 160 7.54 12.52 -1.05
CA SER A 160 8.16 13.75 -0.58
C SER A 160 8.13 14.85 -1.65
N GLU A 161 7.87 16.09 -1.24
CA GLU A 161 7.87 17.27 -2.12
C GLU A 161 9.22 17.54 -2.79
N ILE A 162 10.32 17.04 -2.20
CA ILE A 162 11.68 17.20 -2.73
C ILE A 162 12.12 16.03 -3.63
N CYS A 163 11.23 15.05 -3.88
CA CYS A 163 11.58 13.91 -4.71
C CYS A 163 11.74 14.31 -6.19
N SER A 164 12.88 13.96 -6.79
CA SER A 164 13.13 14.17 -8.22
C SER A 164 12.60 13.02 -9.07
N LEU A 165 12.11 13.33 -10.27
CA LEU A 165 11.76 12.37 -11.31
C LEU A 165 12.90 11.39 -11.62
N SER A 166 14.16 11.84 -11.51
CA SER A 166 15.34 11.00 -11.76
C SER A 166 15.46 9.79 -10.82
N THR A 167 14.75 9.80 -9.68
CA THR A 167 14.74 8.70 -8.72
C THR A 167 13.78 7.57 -9.09
N VAL A 168 12.80 7.84 -9.98
CA VAL A 168 11.75 6.86 -10.33
C VAL A 168 12.35 5.61 -10.95
N VAL A 169 13.13 5.73 -12.01
CA VAL A 169 13.71 4.57 -12.72
C VAL A 169 14.61 3.73 -11.79
N PRO A 170 15.57 4.30 -11.03
CA PRO A 170 16.34 3.56 -10.04
C PRO A 170 15.48 2.82 -9.01
N ASN A 171 14.42 3.45 -8.49
CA ASN A 171 13.53 2.85 -7.48
C ASN A 171 12.75 1.67 -8.06
N ILE A 172 12.21 1.80 -9.27
CA ILE A 172 11.48 0.70 -9.94
C ILE A 172 12.43 -0.45 -10.27
N CYS A 173 13.63 -0.17 -10.78
CA CYS A 173 14.65 -1.19 -11.01
C CYS A 173 15.05 -1.93 -9.72
N THR A 174 15.10 -1.21 -8.59
CA THR A 174 15.37 -1.79 -7.27
C THR A 174 14.26 -2.75 -6.84
N LEU A 175 12.99 -2.36 -7.01
CA LEU A 175 11.84 -3.25 -6.77
C LEU A 175 11.89 -4.49 -7.66
N GLN A 176 12.16 -4.33 -8.95
CA GLN A 176 12.25 -5.45 -9.88
C GLN A 176 13.36 -6.44 -9.49
N ARG A 177 14.52 -5.93 -9.08
CA ARG A 177 15.63 -6.76 -8.57
C ARG A 177 15.27 -7.48 -7.27
N PHE A 178 14.59 -6.80 -6.35
CA PHE A 178 14.09 -7.39 -5.12
C PHE A 178 13.16 -8.58 -5.43
N LEU A 179 12.13 -8.35 -6.25
CA LEU A 179 11.16 -9.38 -6.64
C LEU A 179 11.81 -10.58 -7.36
N SER A 180 12.86 -10.33 -8.15
CA SER A 180 13.55 -11.39 -8.92
C SER A 180 14.48 -12.24 -8.06
N LYS A 181 14.92 -11.74 -6.90
CA LYS A 181 15.86 -12.41 -5.98
C LYS A 181 15.17 -13.17 -4.84
N THR A 182 13.86 -13.00 -4.65
CA THR A 182 13.13 -13.71 -3.59
C THR A 182 13.12 -15.21 -3.88
N ASP A 183 13.73 -15.97 -2.98
CA ASP A 183 14.12 -17.37 -3.17
C ASP A 183 12.92 -18.33 -3.12
N GLN A 184 12.91 -19.38 -3.95
CA GLN A 184 11.70 -20.16 -4.34
C GLN A 184 11.01 -21.00 -3.25
N LYS A 185 11.45 -20.94 -1.98
CA LYS A 185 11.03 -21.89 -0.92
C LYS A 185 9.99 -21.34 0.08
N ASP A 186 9.53 -20.10 -0.06
CA ASP A 186 8.59 -19.47 0.87
C ASP A 186 7.25 -19.11 0.19
N ASP A 187 6.15 -19.09 0.94
CA ASP A 187 4.83 -18.65 0.48
C ASP A 187 4.86 -17.19 -0.04
N ALA A 188 5.82 -16.38 0.44
CA ALA A 188 6.12 -15.05 -0.09
C ALA A 188 6.45 -15.03 -1.60
N VAL A 189 6.96 -16.13 -2.15
CA VAL A 189 7.35 -16.28 -3.58
C VAL A 189 6.16 -16.15 -4.52
N GLN A 190 4.99 -16.64 -4.10
CA GLN A 190 3.80 -16.52 -4.94
C GLN A 190 3.39 -15.05 -5.10
N ILE A 191 3.44 -14.30 -3.99
CA ILE A 191 3.13 -12.86 -3.96
C ILE A 191 4.13 -12.08 -4.81
N THR A 192 5.43 -12.38 -4.72
CA THR A 192 6.44 -11.70 -5.55
C THR A 192 6.25 -11.98 -7.04
N LYS A 193 5.98 -13.24 -7.43
CA LYS A 193 5.70 -13.60 -8.82
C LYS A 193 4.48 -12.86 -9.38
N GLN A 194 3.43 -12.68 -8.58
CA GLN A 194 2.23 -11.93 -8.96
C GLN A 194 2.51 -10.44 -9.17
N LEU A 195 3.49 -9.86 -8.48
CA LEU A 195 3.87 -8.45 -8.62
C LEU A 195 4.73 -8.14 -9.85
N ILE A 196 5.56 -9.09 -10.31
CA ILE A 196 6.50 -8.86 -11.43
C ILE A 196 5.77 -8.45 -12.71
N LYS A 197 4.74 -9.20 -13.12
CA LYS A 197 4.06 -8.96 -14.40
C LYS A 197 3.34 -7.60 -14.44
N PRO A 198 2.53 -7.21 -13.43
CA PRO A 198 1.91 -5.89 -13.39
C PRO A 198 2.91 -4.75 -13.25
N LEU A 199 3.99 -4.92 -12.47
CA LEU A 199 5.06 -3.93 -12.36
C LEU A 199 5.69 -3.67 -13.73
N ASN A 200 6.05 -4.75 -14.44
CA ASN A 200 6.66 -4.64 -15.76
C ASN A 200 5.72 -4.00 -16.79
N LYS A 201 4.46 -4.43 -16.78
CA LYS A 201 3.42 -3.88 -17.66
C LYS A 201 3.21 -2.38 -17.42
N ARG A 202 3.33 -1.87 -16.20
CA ARG A 202 3.02 -0.46 -15.91
C ARG A 202 4.22 0.47 -16.09
N PHE A 203 5.44 0.00 -15.87
CA PHE A 203 6.63 0.87 -15.91
C PHE A 203 7.53 0.68 -17.14
N PHE A 204 7.44 -0.45 -17.84
CA PHE A 204 8.33 -0.76 -18.96
C PHE A 204 7.60 -1.07 -20.28
N SER A 205 6.27 -0.99 -20.32
CA SER A 205 5.53 -0.98 -21.59
C SER A 205 5.76 0.34 -22.32
N HIS A 206 6.01 0.29 -23.63
CA HIS A 206 6.33 1.46 -24.45
C HIS A 206 5.23 2.53 -24.49
N ASP A 207 3.99 2.21 -24.08
CA ASP A 207 2.87 3.15 -24.05
C ASP A 207 2.96 4.23 -22.95
N ASN A 208 3.78 4.05 -21.91
CA ASN A 208 3.79 4.95 -20.73
C ASN A 208 4.97 5.94 -20.71
N LEU A 209 5.88 5.86 -21.68
CA LEU A 209 7.07 6.71 -21.81
C LEU A 209 7.09 7.45 -23.15
N ASN A 210 5.93 7.88 -23.67
CA ASN A 210 5.84 8.82 -24.78
C ASN A 210 6.26 10.23 -24.30
N ILE A 211 7.53 10.37 -23.94
CA ILE A 211 8.26 11.62 -24.04
C ILE A 211 8.89 11.54 -25.44
N THR A 212 8.09 11.87 -26.45
CA THR A 212 8.64 12.15 -27.78
C THR A 212 9.39 13.46 -27.66
N ASP A 213 10.71 13.42 -27.89
CA ASP A 213 11.58 14.58 -28.07
C ASP A 213 11.01 15.57 -29.10
#